data_AF-A0A314ZC87-F1
#
_entry.id   AF-A0A314ZC87-F1
#
_cell.length_a   1.000
_cell.length_b   1.000
_cell.length_c   1.000
_cell.angle_alpha   90.00
_cell.angle_beta   90.00
_cell.angle_gamma   90.00
#
_symmetry.space_group_name_H-M   'P 1'
#
loop_
_entity.id
_entity.type
_entity.pdbx_description
1 polymer ?
#
loop_
_entity_poly.entity_id
_entity_poly.type
_entity_poly.pdbx_seq_one_letter_code
_entity_poly.pdbx_strand_id
1 'polypeptide(L)'
;MAMLLEEIVQSVELWLKLIKKPQPYVDPNLDPVLLVPGIAGSILNAVDDENGTEERVWVRILGADYKFRTKLWSRFDPSTGKTVSLDPKARIVVPEGRYGLEAIDALDPDMVLGQELYITSMI
;
A
#
# COMPACT_ATOMS: atom_id res chain seq x y z
N MET A 1 -40.82 -32.29 -8.88
CA MET A 1 -39.91 -32.01 -10.02
C MET A 1 -38.86 -30.95 -9.69
N ALA A 2 -39.19 -29.86 -8.99
CA ALA A 2 -38.24 -28.80 -8.62
C ALA A 2 -37.10 -29.25 -7.70
N MET A 3 -37.40 -30.12 -6.72
CA MET A 3 -36.42 -30.65 -5.75
C MET A 3 -35.25 -31.43 -6.40
N LEU A 4 -35.53 -32.12 -7.51
CA LEU A 4 -34.53 -32.89 -8.27
C LEU A 4 -33.59 -32.00 -9.09
N LEU A 5 -34.06 -30.83 -9.52
CA LEU A 5 -33.24 -29.87 -10.28
C LEU A 5 -32.24 -29.16 -9.37
N GLU A 6 -32.64 -28.80 -8.15
CA GLU A 6 -31.75 -28.15 -7.17
C GLU A 6 -30.60 -29.07 -6.73
N GLU A 7 -30.89 -30.36 -6.50
CA GLU A 7 -29.87 -31.36 -6.16
C GLU A 7 -28.86 -31.58 -7.31
N ILE A 8 -29.34 -31.57 -8.56
CA ILE A 8 -28.48 -31.67 -9.74
C ILE A 8 -27.59 -30.42 -9.86
N VAL A 9 -28.15 -29.22 -9.66
CA VAL A 9 -27.38 -27.95 -9.71
C VAL A 9 -26.32 -27.93 -8.61
N GLN A 10 -26.65 -28.28 -7.37
CA GLN A 10 -25.68 -28.35 -6.27
C GLN A 10 -24.58 -29.38 -6.54
N SER A 11 -24.94 -30.54 -7.09
CA SER A 11 -23.98 -31.59 -7.43
C SER A 11 -23.00 -31.13 -8.52
N VAL A 12 -23.50 -30.41 -9.53
CA VAL A 12 -22.68 -29.82 -10.61
C VAL A 12 -21.77 -28.72 -10.06
N GLU A 13 -22.25 -27.85 -9.17
CA GLU A 13 -21.41 -26.84 -8.53
C GLU A 13 -20.30 -27.43 -7.66
N LEU A 14 -20.60 -28.48 -6.89
CA LEU A 14 -19.61 -29.23 -6.10
C LEU A 14 -18.55 -29.87 -7.01
N TRP A 15 -19.00 -30.48 -8.10
CA TRP A 15 -18.11 -31.06 -9.11
C TRP A 15 -17.23 -29.98 -9.78
N LEU A 16 -17.78 -28.82 -10.11
CA LEU A 16 -17.02 -27.69 -10.68
C LEU A 16 -16.01 -27.12 -9.69
N LYS A 17 -16.35 -27.04 -8.40
CA LYS A 17 -15.42 -26.63 -7.33
C LYS A 17 -14.29 -27.64 -7.15
N LEU A 18 -14.55 -28.93 -7.35
CA LEU A 18 -13.54 -30.00 -7.29
C LEU A 18 -12.65 -30.07 -8.55
N ILE A 19 -13.20 -29.76 -9.73
CA ILE A 19 -12.42 -29.73 -10.99
C ILE A 19 -11.51 -28.50 -11.06
N LYS A 20 -11.88 -27.38 -10.43
CA LYS A 20 -11.01 -26.21 -10.34
C LYS A 20 -9.74 -26.59 -9.59
N LYS A 21 -8.71 -26.97 -10.36
CA LYS A 21 -7.35 -27.10 -9.86
C LYS A 21 -7.00 -25.80 -9.14
N PRO A 22 -6.40 -25.86 -7.95
CA PRO A 22 -5.86 -24.66 -7.33
C PRO A 22 -4.88 -24.04 -8.32
N GLN A 23 -5.31 -22.93 -8.93
CA GLN A 23 -4.44 -22.14 -9.78
C GLN A 23 -3.36 -21.58 -8.84
N PRO A 24 -2.07 -21.72 -9.17
CA PRO A 24 -1.03 -21.08 -8.38
C PRO A 24 -1.32 -19.58 -8.35
N TYR A 25 -1.18 -18.98 -7.17
CA TYR A 25 -1.44 -17.54 -6.95
C TYR A 25 -0.57 -16.64 -7.85
N VAL A 26 0.57 -17.17 -8.29
CA VAL A 26 1.52 -16.54 -9.21
C VAL A 26 1.80 -17.50 -10.36
N ASP A 27 1.80 -17.01 -11.60
CA ASP A 27 2.18 -17.80 -12.77
C ASP A 27 3.69 -18.14 -12.68
N PRO A 28 4.05 -19.43 -12.62
CA PRO A 28 5.45 -19.87 -12.47
C PRO A 28 6.32 -19.58 -13.69
N ASN A 29 5.74 -19.18 -14.83
CA ASN A 29 6.47 -18.84 -16.04
C ASN A 29 6.83 -17.35 -16.14
N LEU A 30 6.41 -16.53 -15.19
CA LEU A 30 6.76 -15.11 -15.17
C LEU A 30 8.11 -14.88 -14.49
N ASP A 31 8.91 -14.00 -15.07
CA ASP A 31 10.15 -13.55 -14.45
C ASP A 31 9.86 -12.60 -13.27
N PRO A 32 10.60 -12.70 -12.15
CA PRO A 32 10.45 -11.78 -11.04
C PRO A 32 10.91 -10.37 -11.45
N VAL A 33 10.12 -9.37 -11.07
CA VAL A 33 10.40 -7.95 -11.34
C VAL A 33 10.55 -7.20 -10.03
N LEU A 34 11.54 -6.31 -9.97
CA LEU A 34 11.71 -5.34 -8.87
C LEU A 34 11.27 -3.96 -9.36
N LEU A 35 10.29 -3.37 -8.67
CA LEU A 35 9.85 -2.01 -8.91
C LEU A 35 10.59 -1.07 -7.96
N VAL A 36 11.21 -0.03 -8.51
CA VAL A 36 11.89 1.02 -7.74
C VAL A 36 11.18 2.34 -8.04
N PRO A 37 10.40 2.90 -7.09
CA PRO A 37 9.72 4.18 -7.30
C PRO A 37 10.72 5.33 -7.34
N GLY A 38 10.34 6.39 -8.07
CA GLY A 38 11.06 7.67 -8.05
C GLY A 38 10.81 8.48 -6.78
N ILE A 39 11.35 9.70 -6.76
CA ILE A 39 11.09 10.66 -5.69
C ILE A 39 9.58 10.87 -5.57
N ALA A 40 9.08 10.87 -4.33
CA ALA A 40 7.65 11.03 -4.03
C ALA A 40 6.74 9.90 -4.54
N GLY A 41 7.27 8.84 -5.14
CA GLY A 41 6.53 7.72 -5.71
C GLY A 41 6.18 6.60 -4.73
N SER A 42 6.26 6.84 -3.43
CA SER A 42 5.88 5.86 -2.41
C SER A 42 5.16 6.52 -1.23
N ILE A 43 4.33 5.76 -0.54
CA ILE A 43 3.75 6.14 0.76
C ILE A 43 4.86 6.20 1.82
N LEU A 44 4.72 7.14 2.76
CA LEU A 44 5.53 7.23 3.97
C LEU A 44 4.62 7.33 5.19
N ASN A 45 4.99 6.61 6.25
CA ASN A 45 4.34 6.66 7.54
C ASN A 45 5.31 7.17 8.61
N ALA A 46 4.79 7.91 9.58
CA ALA A 46 5.49 8.21 10.82
C ALA A 46 5.08 7.19 11.88
N VAL A 47 6.07 6.57 12.50
CA VAL A 47 5.88 5.67 13.63
C VAL A 47 6.40 6.36 14.88
N ASP A 48 5.54 6.49 15.88
CA ASP A 48 5.91 6.97 17.21
C ASP A 48 6.64 5.85 17.98
N ASP A 49 7.84 6.14 18.46
CA ASP A 49 8.69 5.15 19.12
C ASP A 49 8.22 4.81 20.54
N GLU A 50 7.40 5.65 21.17
CA GLU A 50 6.90 5.42 22.53
C GLU A 50 5.71 4.46 22.54
N ASN A 51 4.78 4.62 21.59
CA ASN A 51 3.53 3.86 21.56
C ASN A 51 3.37 2.94 20.34
N GLY A 52 4.28 3.03 19.35
CA GLY A 52 4.24 2.24 18.12
C GLY A 52 3.12 2.63 17.16
N THR A 53 2.43 3.74 17.41
CA THR A 53 1.33 4.19 16.56
C THR A 53 1.88 4.65 15.22
N GLU A 54 1.32 4.09 14.16
CA GLU A 54 1.67 4.42 12.80
C GLU A 54 0.64 5.35 12.20
N GLU A 55 1.12 6.45 11.62
CA GLU A 55 0.29 7.41 10.93
C GLU A 55 0.88 7.73 9.56
N ARG A 56 0.08 7.60 8.50
CA ARG A 56 0.50 8.04 7.17
C ARG A 56 0.92 9.50 7.19
N VAL A 57 1.95 9.89 6.48
CA VAL A 57 2.36 11.29 6.37
C VAL A 57 2.46 11.72 4.92
N TRP A 58 2.66 10.78 4.00
CA TRP A 58 2.70 11.01 2.55
C TRP A 58 2.18 9.75 1.81
N VAL A 59 1.48 9.83 0.68
CA VAL A 59 0.82 11.04 0.14
C VAL A 59 -0.52 11.23 0.87
N ARG A 60 -0.90 12.49 1.08
CA ARG A 60 -2.21 12.88 1.62
C ARG A 60 -2.71 14.09 0.84
N ILE A 61 -3.98 14.08 0.43
CA ILE A 61 -4.65 15.29 -0.08
C ILE A 61 -5.14 16.16 1.09
N LEU A 62 -5.66 15.53 2.14
CA LEU A 62 -6.23 16.21 3.30
C LEU A 62 -5.20 16.33 4.43
N GLY A 63 -5.05 17.53 4.99
CA GLY A 63 -4.16 17.78 6.14
C GLY A 63 -2.66 17.61 5.84
N ALA A 64 -2.28 17.56 4.57
CA ALA A 64 -0.92 17.29 4.12
C ALA A 64 0.11 18.25 4.74
N ASP A 65 -0.10 19.56 4.61
CA ASP A 65 0.84 20.58 5.11
C ASP A 65 1.07 20.46 6.62
N TYR A 66 0.01 20.28 7.41
CA TYR A 66 0.11 20.11 8.86
C TYR A 66 0.95 18.86 9.22
N LYS A 67 0.65 17.71 8.60
CA LYS A 67 1.39 16.46 8.85
C LYS A 67 2.83 16.53 8.38
N PHE A 68 3.08 17.17 7.25
CA PHE A 68 4.43 17.39 6.73
C PHE A 68 5.30 18.18 7.70
N ARG A 69 4.79 19.33 8.17
CA ARG A 69 5.54 20.22 9.06
C ARG A 69 5.79 19.61 10.43
N THR A 70 4.83 18.84 10.93
CA THR A 70 4.90 18.30 12.29
C THR A 70 5.64 16.97 12.38
N LYS A 71 5.69 16.18 11.30
CA LYS A 71 6.23 14.80 11.35
C LYS A 71 7.34 14.51 10.34
N LEU A 72 7.41 15.20 9.20
CA LEU A 72 8.33 14.84 8.11
C LEU A 72 9.54 15.78 8.00
N TRP A 73 9.46 16.96 8.61
CA TRP A 73 10.57 17.90 8.59
C TRP A 73 11.82 17.34 9.27
N SER A 74 12.94 17.53 8.59
CA SER A 74 14.25 17.11 9.04
C SER A 74 15.23 18.26 8.88
N ARG A 75 16.28 18.28 9.71
CA ARG A 75 17.40 19.19 9.59
C ARG A 75 18.65 18.44 9.15
N PHE A 76 19.49 19.12 8.39
CA PHE A 76 20.82 18.62 8.08
C PHE A 76 21.76 18.88 9.27
N ASP A 77 22.49 17.85 9.69
CA ASP A 77 23.56 17.96 10.68
C ASP A 77 24.93 17.95 9.97
N PRO A 78 25.62 19.10 9.87
CA PRO A 78 26.89 19.20 9.16
C PRO A 78 28.04 18.48 9.87
N SER A 79 27.91 18.20 11.17
CA SER A 79 28.96 17.49 11.91
C SER A 79 28.99 16.00 11.59
N THR A 80 27.82 15.41 11.27
CA THR A 80 27.67 13.99 10.93
C THR A 80 27.45 13.74 9.44
N GLY A 81 27.09 14.78 8.69
CA GLY A 81 26.69 14.70 7.28
C GLY A 81 25.33 14.03 7.07
N LYS A 82 24.52 13.91 8.12
CA LYS A 82 23.24 13.19 8.08
C LYS A 82 22.05 14.14 8.15
N THR A 83 20.97 13.72 7.54
CA THR A 83 19.65 14.31 7.76
C THR A 83 19.04 13.67 9.01
N VAL A 84 18.61 14.50 9.96
CA VAL A 84 17.99 14.06 11.22
C VAL A 84 16.58 14.61 11.32
N SER A 85 15.64 13.76 11.74
CA SER A 85 14.26 14.16 12.01
C SER A 85 14.22 15.30 13.04
N LEU A 86 13.28 16.24 12.87
CA LEU A 86 13.00 17.25 13.91
C LEU A 86 12.22 16.66 15.09
N ASP A 87 11.46 15.59 14.89
CA ASP A 87 10.79 14.83 15.95
C ASP A 87 11.69 13.65 16.35
N PRO A 88 12.39 13.71 17.51
CA PRO A 88 13.30 12.65 17.94
C PRO A 88 12.57 11.39 18.44
N LYS A 89 11.24 11.46 18.60
CA LYS A 89 10.40 10.35 19.08
C LYS A 89 9.67 9.65 17.94
N ALA A 90 9.92 10.06 16.70
CA ALA A 90 9.27 9.48 15.55
C ALA A 90 10.29 9.11 14.48
N ARG A 91 10.03 7.98 13.82
CA ARG A 91 10.78 7.52 12.67
C ARG A 91 9.87 7.47 11.44
N ILE A 92 10.43 7.79 10.28
CA ILE A 92 9.73 7.68 9.01
C ILE A 92 10.03 6.31 8.40
N VAL A 93 8.98 5.60 7.99
CA VAL A 93 9.04 4.26 7.42
C VAL A 93 8.28 4.20 6.10
N VAL A 94 8.67 3.25 5.26
CA VAL A 94 7.93 2.86 4.07
C VAL A 94 7.13 1.60 4.43
N PRO A 95 5.81 1.54 4.14
CA PRO A 95 5.02 0.32 4.35
C PRO A 95 5.58 -0.86 3.55
N GLU A 96 5.72 -2.03 4.19
CA GLU A 96 6.31 -3.23 3.57
C GLU A 96 5.27 -4.27 3.13
N GLY A 97 3.98 -4.01 3.36
CA GLY A 97 2.92 -4.95 3.03
C GLY A 97 2.86 -5.27 1.53
N ARG A 98 2.35 -6.46 1.21
CA ARG A 98 2.31 -7.00 -0.16
C ARG A 98 3.68 -6.96 -0.85
N TYR A 99 4.74 -7.34 -0.13
CA TYR A 99 6.12 -7.34 -0.63
C TYR A 99 6.57 -5.94 -1.12
N GLY A 100 6.16 -4.89 -0.40
CA GLY A 100 6.44 -3.49 -0.73
C GLY A 100 5.51 -2.86 -1.78
N LEU A 101 4.61 -3.64 -2.40
CA LEU A 101 3.65 -3.09 -3.37
C LEU A 101 2.64 -2.14 -2.71
N GLU A 102 2.36 -2.32 -1.41
CA GLU A 102 1.50 -1.40 -0.67
C GLU A 102 1.99 0.05 -0.70
N ALA A 103 3.30 0.27 -0.72
CA ALA A 103 3.82 1.62 -0.72
C ALA A 103 3.64 2.32 -2.08
N ILE A 104 3.45 1.60 -3.19
CA ILE A 104 3.60 2.17 -4.54
C ILE A 104 2.40 1.95 -5.47
N ASP A 105 1.39 1.18 -5.06
CA ASP A 105 0.25 0.87 -5.92
C ASP A 105 -0.78 2.00 -6.00
N ALA A 106 -1.09 2.63 -4.86
CA ALA A 106 -2.00 3.78 -4.77
C ALA A 106 -1.47 4.78 -3.75
N LEU A 107 -0.99 5.95 -4.21
CA LEU A 107 -0.30 6.90 -3.33
C LEU A 107 -1.23 7.57 -2.30
N ASP A 108 -2.50 7.82 -2.64
CA ASP A 108 -3.50 8.28 -1.67
C ASP A 108 -4.76 7.37 -1.68
N PRO A 109 -4.80 6.29 -0.88
CA PRO A 109 -5.99 5.45 -0.73
C PRO A 109 -7.24 6.14 -0.18
N ASP A 110 -7.10 7.29 0.49
CA ASP A 110 -8.25 8.03 1.03
C ASP A 110 -8.95 8.86 -0.07
N MET A 111 -8.41 8.88 -1.29
CA MET A 111 -9.01 9.56 -2.44
C MET A 111 -10.23 8.77 -2.95
N VAL A 112 -11.43 9.12 -2.45
CA VAL A 112 -12.71 8.53 -2.87
C VAL A 112 -13.18 9.05 -4.25
N LEU A 113 -12.58 10.14 -4.76
CA LEU A 113 -12.91 10.72 -6.06
C LEU A 113 -12.01 10.16 -7.16
N GLY A 114 -12.58 9.32 -8.04
CA GLY A 114 -11.95 8.91 -9.29
C GLY A 114 -10.90 7.80 -9.15
N GLN A 115 -11.35 6.57 -8.88
CA GLN A 115 -10.52 5.36 -8.99
C GLN A 115 -9.93 5.13 -10.40
N GLU A 116 -10.31 5.95 -11.39
CA GLU A 116 -9.77 5.94 -12.76
C GLU A 116 -8.82 7.13 -13.07
N LEU A 117 -8.66 8.10 -12.16
CA LEU A 117 -7.77 9.25 -12.40
C LEU A 117 -6.38 8.98 -11.79
N TYR A 118 -5.46 8.54 -12.64
CA TYR A 118 -4.04 8.55 -12.28
C TYR A 118 -3.60 10.00 -12.03
N ILE A 119 -2.99 10.25 -10.86
CA ILE A 119 -2.50 11.55 -10.37
C ILE A 119 -1.48 12.22 -11.32
N THR A 120 -1.11 11.58 -12.44
CA THR A 120 -0.18 12.12 -13.46
C THR A 120 -0.60 13.47 -14.04
N SER A 121 -1.87 13.88 -13.90
CA SER A 121 -2.39 15.13 -14.47
C SER A 121 -2.38 16.34 -13.50
N MET A 122 -1.82 16.21 -12.30
CA MET A 122 -1.81 17.30 -11.28
C MET A 122 -0.41 17.71 -10.79
N ILE A 123 0.64 17.47 -11.59
CA ILE A 123 1.99 17.99 -11.34
C ILE A 123 2.44 18.80 -12.56
#